data_AF-A0A6M0C4H0-F1
#
_entry.id   AF-A0A6M0C4H0-F1
#
_cell.length_a   1.000
_cell.length_b   1.000
_cell.length_c   1.000
_cell.angle_alpha   90.00
_cell.angle_beta   90.00
_cell.angle_gamma   90.00
#
_symmetry.space_group_name_H-M   'P 1'
#
loop_
_entity.id
_entity.type
_entity.pdbx_description
1 polymer ?
#
loop_
_entity_poly.entity_id
_entity_poly.type
_entity_poly.pdbx_seq_one_letter_code
_entity_poly.pdbx_strand_id
1 'polypeptide(L)'
;GLELAERLAADLDILVGRKRKQLASQKELANLDEIEKSLNNYNRELEQAKQNLATQKERKEKAEKRHWQASNKFITKGGKVAAEKQQLQQQLNKITEDIDLNRLAMAELAAGALPLGLISELLELASQQGNDEIFQKEGEIALDAFRDRDKRLLDFLQELSLSRDKIEKVKAFLEGENHNLEASLQSDEEPWLMADNEALTQLENLLRYELNVHKNTAGEKLEFLHNQELEMVSLEKQIAAAAAPEIYQQLEDAVREAQDELVKAEASCETAERRCQQLEDKIANIKKDLSSYTDKTIDRKNAQHLIASCGKVQKTLQLFKEKLTLKKLDKLELEVAKYFRRLLHKSDLVHRVAIATDTFAISLYDPQGLPVPKNRLSAGEKQLLAISFLWGLATVSGRNLPVAIDTPLGRLDSSHRYHLVERYFPYASHQVILLSTDTEIAKTELETLRESGAIAREYLLEYDSNDRQTTVKKGYFW
;
A
#
# COMPACT_ATOMS: atom_id res chain seq x y z
N GLY A 1 9.42 -4.60 -44.95
CA GLY A 1 8.68 -3.61 -45.75
C GLY A 1 9.52 -2.38 -46.00
N LEU A 2 9.87 -1.65 -44.93
CA LEU A 2 10.81 -0.52 -44.96
C LEU A 2 12.24 -0.92 -45.35
N GLU A 3 12.65 -2.13 -44.98
CA GLU A 3 13.96 -2.72 -45.25
C GLU A 3 14.41 -2.67 -46.72
N LEU A 4 13.49 -2.90 -47.67
CA LEU A 4 13.81 -2.85 -49.11
C LEU A 4 14.13 -1.43 -49.60
N ALA A 5 13.42 -0.43 -49.06
CA ALA A 5 13.66 0.97 -49.39
C ALA A 5 14.98 1.48 -48.79
N GLU A 6 15.31 1.04 -47.57
CA GLU A 6 16.57 1.36 -46.90
C GLU A 6 17.76 0.73 -47.61
N ARG A 7 17.64 -0.54 -48.02
CA ARG A 7 18.68 -1.22 -48.80
C ARG A 7 18.93 -0.55 -50.14
N LEU A 8 17.87 -0.17 -50.86
CA LEU A 8 18.00 0.54 -52.14
C LEU A 8 18.65 1.93 -51.98
N ALA A 9 18.35 2.65 -50.89
CA ALA A 9 18.99 3.94 -50.61
C ALA A 9 20.51 3.79 -50.39
N ALA A 10 20.92 2.76 -49.63
CA ALA A 10 22.32 2.44 -49.39
C ALA A 10 23.05 2.00 -50.67
N ASP A 11 22.41 1.16 -51.50
CA ASP A 11 22.97 0.69 -52.77
C ASP A 11 23.18 1.86 -53.76
N LEU A 12 22.28 2.85 -53.77
CA LEU A 12 22.41 4.07 -54.58
C LEU A 12 23.60 4.94 -54.14
N ASP A 13 23.87 5.05 -52.84
CA ASP A 13 25.05 5.78 -52.32
C ASP A 13 26.36 5.13 -52.79
N ILE A 14 26.43 3.79 -52.76
CA ILE A 14 27.58 3.03 -53.23
C ILE A 14 27.80 3.24 -54.73
N LEU A 15 26.72 3.26 -55.52
CA LEU A 15 26.78 3.45 -56.97
C LEU A 15 27.26 4.86 -57.35
N VAL A 16 26.78 5.88 -56.62
CA VAL A 16 27.26 7.27 -56.76
C VAL A 16 28.75 7.37 -56.42
N GLY A 17 29.21 6.72 -55.36
CA GLY A 17 30.63 6.66 -55.00
C GLY A 17 31.50 6.01 -56.09
N ARG A 18 31.09 4.87 -56.64
CA ARG A 18 31.84 4.17 -57.70
C ARG A 18 31.93 4.98 -59.01
N LYS A 19 30.87 5.69 -59.40
CA LYS A 19 30.87 6.50 -60.62
C LYS A 19 31.76 7.73 -60.51
N ARG A 20 31.89 8.31 -59.30
CA ARG A 20 32.83 9.41 -59.02
C ARG A 20 34.29 9.00 -59.21
N LYS A 21 34.66 7.75 -58.89
CA LYS A 21 36.02 7.21 -59.10
C LYS A 21 36.45 7.06 -60.56
N GLN A 22 35.52 6.83 -61.48
CA GLN A 22 35.84 6.61 -62.91
C GLN A 22 36.20 7.90 -63.68
N LEU A 23 36.04 9.08 -63.09
CA LEU A 23 36.12 10.39 -63.76
C LEU A 23 37.30 11.28 -63.35
N ALA A 24 38.16 10.86 -62.41
CA ALA A 24 39.26 11.67 -61.87
C ALA A 24 40.61 11.45 -62.58
N SER A 25 41.43 12.50 -62.73
CA SER A 25 42.77 12.43 -63.33
C SER A 25 43.84 11.85 -62.37
N GLN A 26 44.99 11.37 -62.87
CA GLN A 26 45.98 10.58 -62.11
C GLN A 26 46.61 11.28 -60.88
N LYS A 27 46.73 12.62 -60.87
CA LYS A 27 47.20 13.41 -59.71
C LYS A 27 46.09 13.73 -58.72
N GLU A 28 44.84 13.79 -59.19
CA GLU A 28 43.65 14.07 -58.38
C GLU A 28 43.10 12.80 -57.71
N LEU A 29 43.30 11.64 -58.34
CA LEU A 29 43.08 10.31 -57.75
C LEU A 29 43.91 10.10 -56.48
N ALA A 30 45.14 10.61 -56.41
CA ALA A 30 45.98 10.48 -55.22
C ALA A 30 45.44 11.31 -54.04
N ASN A 31 45.02 12.55 -54.28
CA ASN A 31 44.40 13.40 -53.25
C ASN A 31 42.99 12.93 -52.86
N LEU A 32 42.19 12.43 -53.82
CA LEU A 32 40.89 11.81 -53.55
C LEU A 32 41.05 10.51 -52.78
N ASP A 33 42.07 9.69 -53.08
CA ASP A 33 42.36 8.47 -52.32
C ASP A 33 42.84 8.79 -50.89
N GLU A 34 43.58 9.87 -50.65
CA GLU A 34 43.94 10.31 -49.29
C GLU A 34 42.73 10.80 -48.49
N ILE A 35 41.86 11.59 -49.11
CA ILE A 35 40.62 12.07 -48.49
C ILE A 35 39.67 10.89 -48.23
N GLU A 36 39.55 9.94 -49.16
CA GLU A 36 38.76 8.72 -48.97
C GLU A 36 39.34 7.77 -47.92
N LYS A 37 40.67 7.60 -47.86
CA LYS A 37 41.33 6.83 -46.78
C LYS A 37 41.06 7.46 -45.42
N SER A 38 41.13 8.79 -45.33
CA SER A 38 40.81 9.53 -44.11
C SER A 38 39.33 9.37 -43.75
N LEU A 39 38.43 9.45 -44.72
CA LEU A 39 36.98 9.29 -44.53
C LEU A 39 36.62 7.85 -44.13
N ASN A 40 37.27 6.84 -44.69
CA ASN A 40 37.12 5.44 -44.29
C ASN A 40 37.66 5.17 -42.89
N ASN A 41 38.79 5.78 -42.51
CA ASN A 41 39.32 5.70 -41.15
C ASN A 41 38.36 6.35 -40.15
N TYR A 42 37.86 7.55 -40.42
CA TYR A 42 36.89 8.21 -39.54
C TYR A 42 35.54 7.49 -39.49
N ASN A 43 35.08 6.89 -40.60
CA ASN A 43 33.89 6.03 -40.59
C ASN A 43 34.10 4.78 -39.73
N ARG A 44 35.29 4.17 -39.77
CA ARG A 44 35.64 3.02 -38.92
C ARG A 44 35.71 3.41 -37.45
N GLU A 45 36.32 4.56 -37.14
CA GLU A 45 36.32 5.12 -35.78
C GLU A 45 34.90 5.45 -35.31
N LEU A 46 34.03 5.94 -36.19
CA LEU A 46 32.62 6.22 -35.89
C LEU A 46 31.84 4.94 -35.60
N GLU A 47 32.03 3.88 -36.40
CA GLU A 47 31.46 2.55 -36.15
C GLU A 47 31.87 2.04 -34.76
N GLN A 48 33.16 2.12 -34.43
CA GLN A 48 33.67 1.69 -33.13
C GLN A 48 33.15 2.56 -31.98
N ALA A 49 33.03 3.87 -32.19
CA ALA A 49 32.42 4.78 -31.23
C ALA A 49 30.91 4.51 -31.05
N LYS A 50 30.18 4.15 -32.10
CA LYS A 50 28.77 3.76 -32.05
C LYS A 50 28.56 2.45 -31.32
N GLN A 51 29.44 1.46 -31.52
CA GLN A 51 29.43 0.21 -30.74
C GLN A 51 29.72 0.46 -29.25
N ASN A 52 30.69 1.32 -28.94
CA ASN A 52 30.95 1.76 -27.57
C ASN A 52 29.75 2.49 -26.96
N LEU A 53 29.10 3.38 -27.72
CA LEU A 53 27.90 4.08 -27.28
C LEU A 53 26.74 3.11 -26.99
N ALA A 54 26.51 2.12 -27.86
CA ALA A 54 25.50 1.09 -27.64
C ALA A 54 25.76 0.32 -26.33
N THR A 55 27.03 -0.03 -26.07
CA THR A 55 27.45 -0.71 -24.83
C THR A 55 27.22 0.17 -23.59
N GLN A 56 27.51 1.47 -23.67
CA GLN A 56 27.25 2.40 -22.56
C GLN A 56 25.76 2.66 -22.35
N LYS A 57 24.94 2.70 -23.41
CA LYS A 57 23.48 2.80 -23.31
C LYS A 57 22.89 1.58 -22.63
N GLU A 58 23.35 0.38 -22.97
CA GLU A 58 22.91 -0.85 -22.29
C GLU A 58 23.29 -0.84 -20.80
N ARG A 59 24.48 -0.33 -20.46
CA ARG A 59 24.90 -0.16 -19.05
C ARG A 59 24.03 0.86 -18.32
N LYS A 60 23.69 1.97 -18.97
CA LYS A 60 22.78 2.99 -18.43
C LYS A 60 21.39 2.38 -18.16
N GLU A 61 20.80 1.68 -19.12
CA GLU A 61 19.49 1.03 -18.93
C GLU A 61 19.50 0.02 -17.78
N LYS A 62 20.59 -0.76 -17.64
CA LYS A 62 20.74 -1.69 -16.50
C LYS A 62 20.84 -0.94 -15.16
N ALA A 63 21.59 0.15 -15.11
CA ALA A 63 21.72 0.99 -13.91
C ALA A 63 20.40 1.69 -13.56
N GLU A 64 19.66 2.23 -14.54
CA GLU A 64 18.33 2.82 -14.36
C GLU A 64 17.35 1.80 -13.80
N LYS A 65 17.36 0.57 -14.34
CA LYS A 65 16.50 -0.51 -13.84
C LYS A 65 16.85 -0.90 -12.40
N ARG A 66 18.14 -0.96 -12.06
CA ARG A 66 18.60 -1.23 -10.67
C ARG A 66 18.17 -0.11 -9.72
N HIS A 67 18.40 1.14 -10.09
CA HIS A 67 17.97 2.29 -9.30
C HIS A 67 16.45 2.32 -9.10
N TRP A 68 15.68 2.08 -10.17
CA TRP A 68 14.22 1.99 -10.07
C TRP A 68 13.78 0.85 -9.14
N GLN A 69 14.40 -0.33 -9.23
CA GLN A 69 14.09 -1.45 -8.33
C GLN A 69 14.45 -1.16 -6.87
N ALA A 70 15.61 -0.56 -6.61
CA ALA A 70 16.05 -0.17 -5.27
C ALA A 70 15.13 0.90 -4.68
N SER A 71 14.81 1.95 -5.44
CA SER A 71 13.91 3.03 -5.05
C SER A 71 12.49 2.51 -4.76
N ASN A 72 11.96 1.64 -5.63
CA ASN A 72 10.62 1.09 -5.44
C ASN A 72 10.56 0.12 -4.24
N LYS A 73 11.64 -0.64 -3.98
CA LYS A 73 11.78 -1.43 -2.75
C LYS A 73 11.85 -0.54 -1.50
N PHE A 74 12.58 0.57 -1.56
CA PHE A 74 12.66 1.55 -0.47
C PHE A 74 11.29 2.18 -0.19
N ILE A 75 10.54 2.60 -1.21
CA ILE A 75 9.20 3.18 -1.03
C ILE A 75 8.22 2.14 -0.46
N THR A 76 8.20 0.93 -1.02
CA THR A 76 7.24 -0.10 -0.60
C THR A 76 7.54 -0.71 0.76
N LYS A 77 8.82 -0.95 1.09
CA LYS A 77 9.22 -1.51 2.39
C LYS A 77 9.45 -0.41 3.43
N GLY A 78 10.14 0.67 3.08
CA GLY A 78 10.38 1.81 3.97
C GLY A 78 9.09 2.56 4.32
N GLY A 79 8.14 2.70 3.38
CA GLY A 79 6.83 3.28 3.65
C GLY A 79 5.97 2.43 4.59
N LYS A 80 6.04 1.09 4.48
CA LYS A 80 5.35 0.17 5.40
C LYS A 80 5.95 0.21 6.80
N VAL A 81 7.27 0.17 6.92
CA VAL A 81 7.97 0.25 8.21
C VAL A 81 7.71 1.60 8.88
N ALA A 82 7.72 2.70 8.12
CA ALA A 82 7.41 4.03 8.66
C ALA A 82 5.94 4.14 9.12
N ALA A 83 4.99 3.59 8.35
CA ALA A 83 3.57 3.59 8.71
C ALA A 83 3.28 2.71 9.93
N GLU A 84 3.84 1.49 9.98
CA GLU A 84 3.73 0.57 11.12
C GLU A 84 4.33 1.21 12.38
N LYS A 85 5.50 1.85 12.28
CA LYS A 85 6.10 2.59 13.39
C LYS A 85 5.20 3.73 13.86
N GLN A 86 4.65 4.52 12.95
CA GLN A 86 3.76 5.62 13.31
C GLN A 86 2.50 5.11 14.03
N GLN A 87 1.93 4.00 13.58
CA GLN A 87 0.78 3.36 14.23
C GLN A 87 1.14 2.85 15.63
N LEU A 88 2.25 2.13 15.79
CA LEU A 88 2.72 1.63 17.08
C LEU A 88 3.02 2.78 18.05
N GLN A 89 3.60 3.89 17.56
CA GLN A 89 3.86 5.08 18.38
C GLN A 89 2.57 5.76 18.82
N GLN A 90 1.55 5.83 17.96
CA GLN A 90 0.23 6.35 18.33
C GLN A 90 -0.45 5.48 19.38
N GLN A 91 -0.34 4.15 19.27
CA GLN A 91 -0.86 3.23 20.27
C GLN A 91 -0.15 3.39 21.62
N LEU A 92 1.19 3.50 21.60
CA LEU A 92 1.98 3.72 22.82
C LEU A 92 1.58 5.03 23.50
N ASN A 93 1.47 6.13 22.75
CA ASN A 93 1.06 7.42 23.32
C ASN A 93 -0.33 7.33 23.98
N LYS A 94 -1.28 6.64 23.34
CA LYS A 94 -2.62 6.45 23.90
C LYS A 94 -2.59 5.64 25.20
N ILE A 95 -1.82 4.56 25.25
CA ILE A 95 -1.68 3.75 26.47
C ILE A 95 -1.04 4.57 27.59
N THR A 96 -0.02 5.39 27.28
CA THR A 96 0.59 6.28 28.27
C THR A 96 -0.43 7.29 28.82
N GLU A 97 -1.25 7.90 27.96
CA GLU A 97 -2.32 8.80 28.38
C GLU A 97 -3.34 8.08 29.28
N ASP A 98 -3.76 6.87 28.91
CA ASP A 98 -4.70 6.08 29.70
C ASP A 98 -4.10 5.68 31.08
N ILE A 99 -2.80 5.35 31.13
CA ILE A 99 -2.06 5.07 32.37
C ILE A 99 -2.03 6.31 33.28
N ASP A 100 -1.73 7.48 32.71
CA ASP A 100 -1.66 8.73 33.48
C ASP A 100 -3.03 9.12 34.04
N LEU A 101 -4.09 9.00 33.23
CA LEU A 101 -5.47 9.19 33.67
C LEU A 101 -5.86 8.20 34.78
N ASN A 102 -5.45 6.94 34.65
CA ASN A 102 -5.71 5.93 35.66
C ASN A 102 -4.98 6.24 36.98
N ARG A 103 -3.73 6.68 36.91
CA ARG A 103 -2.95 7.11 38.09
C ARG A 103 -3.59 8.31 38.79
N LEU A 104 -4.13 9.27 38.04
CA LEU A 104 -4.88 10.39 38.62
C LEU A 104 -6.13 9.90 39.35
N ALA A 105 -6.93 9.02 38.75
CA ALA A 105 -8.10 8.43 39.40
C ALA A 105 -7.74 7.64 40.67
N MET A 106 -6.58 6.96 40.68
CA MET A 106 -6.06 6.30 41.88
C MET A 106 -5.66 7.28 42.98
N ALA A 107 -5.05 8.41 42.61
CA ALA A 107 -4.72 9.46 43.56
C ALA A 107 -5.99 10.09 44.18
N GLU A 108 -7.04 10.30 43.39
CA GLU A 108 -8.34 10.78 43.87
C GLU A 108 -8.99 9.80 44.85
N LEU A 109 -8.96 8.51 44.54
CA LEU A 109 -9.47 7.47 45.45
C LEU A 109 -8.67 7.42 46.75
N ALA A 110 -7.35 7.58 46.69
CA ALA A 110 -6.47 7.66 47.85
C ALA A 110 -6.66 8.96 48.67
N ALA A 111 -7.08 10.06 48.05
CA ALA A 111 -7.41 11.30 48.74
C ALA A 111 -8.78 11.28 49.45
N GLY A 112 -9.65 10.32 49.08
CA GLY A 112 -10.98 10.13 49.66
C GLY A 112 -10.99 9.25 50.92
N ALA A 113 -12.06 8.47 51.08
CA ALA A 113 -12.27 7.62 52.26
C ALA A 113 -11.43 6.33 52.25
N LEU A 114 -10.78 5.96 51.14
CA LEU A 114 -10.06 4.69 50.99
C LEU A 114 -8.99 4.44 52.07
N PRO A 115 -8.17 5.42 52.51
CA PRO A 115 -7.18 5.22 53.58
C PRO A 115 -7.80 4.82 54.92
N LEU A 116 -9.05 5.19 55.18
CA LEU A 116 -9.77 4.77 56.39
C LEU A 116 -10.00 3.26 56.42
N GLY A 117 -9.96 2.61 55.25
CA GLY A 117 -9.98 1.15 55.16
C GLY A 117 -8.76 0.46 55.78
N LEU A 118 -7.67 1.17 56.09
CA LEU A 118 -6.51 0.66 56.82
C LEU A 118 -6.76 0.51 58.33
N ILE A 119 -7.78 1.20 58.85
CA ILE A 119 -8.14 1.23 60.27
C ILE A 119 -9.58 0.76 60.50
N SER A 120 -10.10 -0.10 59.62
CA SER A 120 -11.50 -0.56 59.66
C SER A 120 -11.89 -1.16 61.01
N GLU A 121 -11.00 -1.90 61.66
CA GLU A 121 -11.24 -2.47 62.99
C GLU A 121 -11.48 -1.39 64.05
N LEU A 122 -10.71 -0.29 64.01
CA LEU A 122 -10.90 0.84 64.94
C LEU A 122 -12.21 1.58 64.68
N LEU A 123 -12.62 1.66 63.41
CA LEU A 123 -13.87 2.30 63.02
C LEU A 123 -15.09 1.46 63.41
N GLU A 124 -15.00 0.13 63.31
CA GLU A 124 -16.03 -0.80 63.79
C GLU A 124 -16.20 -0.70 65.31
N LEU A 125 -15.08 -0.65 66.06
CA LEU A 125 -15.11 -0.42 67.51
C LEU A 125 -15.74 0.93 67.87
N ALA A 126 -15.40 2.00 67.15
CA ALA A 126 -16.01 3.31 67.35
C ALA A 126 -17.52 3.31 67.05
N SER A 127 -17.95 2.60 65.99
CA SER A 127 -19.37 2.44 65.66
C SER A 127 -20.12 1.67 66.74
N GLN A 128 -19.54 0.59 67.25
CA GLN A 128 -20.13 -0.18 68.35
C GLN A 128 -20.26 0.67 69.62
N GLN A 129 -19.17 1.32 70.03
CA GLN A 129 -19.15 2.20 71.20
C GLN A 129 -20.22 3.29 71.10
N GLY A 130 -20.34 3.96 69.94
CA GLY A 130 -21.34 4.99 69.75
C GLY A 130 -22.77 4.47 69.82
N ASN A 131 -23.04 3.30 69.24
CA ASN A 131 -24.36 2.67 69.32
C ASN A 131 -24.73 2.29 70.76
N ASP A 132 -23.77 1.79 71.53
CA ASP A 132 -23.95 1.47 72.95
C ASP A 132 -24.24 2.73 73.78
N GLU A 133 -23.51 3.83 73.55
CA GLU A 133 -23.74 5.13 74.21
C GLU A 133 -25.11 5.73 73.87
N ILE A 134 -25.56 5.64 72.60
CA ILE A 134 -26.87 6.12 72.19
C ILE A 134 -27.98 5.27 72.81
N PHE A 135 -27.82 3.95 72.82
CA PHE A 135 -28.78 3.05 73.47
C PHE A 135 -28.93 3.36 74.96
N GLN A 136 -27.81 3.60 75.66
CA GLN A 136 -27.83 4.02 77.06
C GLN A 136 -28.60 5.34 77.25
N LYS A 137 -28.25 6.37 76.46
CA LYS A 137 -28.90 7.68 76.54
C LYS A 137 -30.40 7.63 76.23
N GLU A 138 -30.82 6.88 75.21
CA GLU A 138 -32.23 6.69 74.88
C GLU A 138 -32.96 5.90 75.97
N GLY A 139 -32.29 4.91 76.56
CA GLY A 139 -32.79 4.14 77.69
C GLY A 139 -33.00 4.98 78.95
N GLU A 140 -32.07 5.88 79.28
CA GLU A 140 -32.21 6.83 80.39
C GLU A 140 -33.40 7.77 80.19
N ILE A 141 -33.54 8.33 78.98
CA ILE A 141 -34.70 9.18 78.63
C ILE A 141 -36.01 8.39 78.76
N ALA A 142 -36.03 7.12 78.33
CA ALA A 142 -37.19 6.26 78.45
C ALA A 142 -37.53 5.93 79.92
N LEU A 143 -36.51 5.67 80.75
CA LEU A 143 -36.67 5.40 82.19
C LEU A 143 -37.28 6.61 82.91
N ASP A 144 -36.82 7.82 82.59
CA ASP A 144 -37.41 9.04 83.13
C ASP A 144 -38.87 9.23 82.70
N ALA A 145 -39.18 8.94 81.43
CA ALA A 145 -40.55 8.97 80.92
C ALA A 145 -41.46 7.91 81.59
N PHE A 146 -40.94 6.70 81.86
CA PHE A 146 -41.67 5.67 82.59
C PHE A 146 -41.89 6.05 84.05
N ARG A 147 -40.87 6.59 84.73
CA ARG A 147 -41.00 7.09 86.11
C ARG A 147 -42.07 8.18 86.23
N ASP A 148 -42.17 9.08 85.26
CA ASP A 148 -43.25 10.09 85.22
C ASP A 148 -44.64 9.47 84.99
N ARG A 149 -44.75 8.56 84.02
CA ARG A 149 -46.00 7.84 83.73
C ARG A 149 -46.47 7.04 84.94
N ASP A 150 -45.56 6.33 85.60
CA ASP A 150 -45.85 5.47 86.73
C ASP A 150 -46.34 6.29 87.93
N LYS A 151 -45.76 7.48 88.17
CA LYS A 151 -46.30 8.44 89.16
C LYS A 151 -47.73 8.84 88.84
N ARG A 152 -48.02 9.26 87.60
CA ARG A 152 -49.37 9.63 87.17
C ARG A 152 -50.38 8.48 87.32
N LEU A 153 -49.95 7.26 87.03
CA LEU A 153 -50.76 6.06 87.22
C LEU A 153 -51.04 5.80 88.71
N LEU A 154 -50.02 5.91 89.56
CA LEU A 154 -50.18 5.73 91.01
C LEU A 154 -51.11 6.79 91.62
N ASP A 155 -51.01 8.05 91.18
CA ASP A 155 -51.89 9.14 91.59
C ASP A 155 -53.35 8.85 91.20
N PHE A 156 -53.59 8.42 89.96
CA PHE A 156 -54.92 8.02 89.49
C PHE A 156 -55.50 6.81 90.26
N LEU A 157 -54.65 5.82 90.59
CA LEU A 157 -55.08 4.66 91.38
C LEU A 157 -55.47 5.03 92.81
N GLN A 158 -54.90 6.10 93.38
CA GLN A 158 -55.29 6.63 94.68
C GLN A 158 -56.68 7.29 94.63
N GLU A 159 -57.02 7.99 93.54
CA GLU A 159 -58.35 8.59 93.34
C GLU A 159 -59.47 7.54 93.24
N LEU A 160 -59.18 6.36 92.69
CA LEU A 160 -60.13 5.26 92.52
C LEU A 160 -60.50 4.52 93.82
N SER A 161 -60.00 4.95 94.99
CA SER A 161 -60.34 4.37 96.31
C SER A 161 -60.07 2.86 96.42
N LEU A 162 -59.03 2.37 95.74
CA LEU A 162 -58.58 0.98 95.81
C LEU A 162 -57.94 0.66 97.17
N SER A 163 -57.97 -0.61 97.59
CA SER A 163 -57.31 -1.06 98.82
C SER A 163 -55.80 -0.86 98.75
N ARG A 164 -55.19 -0.30 99.80
CA ARG A 164 -53.75 0.01 99.89
C ARG A 164 -52.84 -1.16 99.52
N ASP A 165 -53.17 -2.39 99.90
CA ASP A 165 -52.43 -3.62 99.55
C ASP A 165 -52.30 -3.85 98.03
N LYS A 166 -53.35 -3.50 97.26
CA LYS A 166 -53.33 -3.64 95.79
C LYS A 166 -52.48 -2.56 95.14
N ILE A 167 -52.51 -1.33 95.66
CA ILE A 167 -51.69 -0.21 95.16
C ILE A 167 -50.20 -0.48 95.41
N GLU A 168 -49.83 -0.99 96.60
CA GLU A 168 -48.44 -1.36 96.91
C GLU A 168 -47.92 -2.49 96.00
N LYS A 169 -48.75 -3.48 95.65
CA LYS A 169 -48.37 -4.53 94.69
C LYS A 169 -48.10 -3.98 93.29
N VAL A 170 -48.90 -3.02 92.82
CA VAL A 170 -48.67 -2.35 91.53
C VAL A 170 -47.40 -1.51 91.58
N LYS A 171 -47.18 -0.77 92.67
CA LYS A 171 -45.97 0.02 92.87
C LYS A 171 -44.72 -0.87 92.86
N ALA A 172 -44.71 -1.97 93.61
CA ALA A 172 -43.59 -2.91 93.64
C ALA A 172 -43.31 -3.54 92.27
N PHE A 173 -44.35 -3.81 91.48
CA PHE A 173 -44.19 -4.28 90.10
C PHE A 173 -43.53 -3.21 89.21
N LEU A 174 -44.01 -1.97 89.24
CA LEU A 174 -43.45 -0.86 88.45
C LEU A 174 -42.00 -0.53 88.87
N GLU A 175 -41.70 -0.54 90.17
CA GLU A 175 -40.34 -0.36 90.69
C GLU A 175 -39.43 -1.51 90.25
N GLY A 176 -39.92 -2.75 90.25
CA GLY A 176 -39.19 -3.92 89.75
C GLY A 176 -38.87 -3.83 88.25
N GLU A 177 -39.84 -3.43 87.42
CA GLU A 177 -39.64 -3.24 85.97
C GLU A 177 -38.64 -2.10 85.69
N ASN A 178 -38.76 -0.97 86.40
CA ASN A 178 -37.83 0.14 86.26
C ASN A 178 -36.42 -0.24 86.73
N HIS A 179 -36.28 -1.04 87.80
CA HIS A 179 -34.99 -1.51 88.27
C HIS A 179 -34.34 -2.51 87.30
N ASN A 180 -35.13 -3.41 86.70
CA ASN A 180 -34.64 -4.32 85.67
C ASN A 180 -34.12 -3.56 84.44
N LEU A 181 -34.83 -2.50 84.02
CA LEU A 181 -34.40 -1.64 82.92
C LEU A 181 -33.13 -0.87 83.28
N GLU A 182 -33.07 -0.27 84.46
CA GLU A 182 -31.89 0.45 84.97
C GLU A 182 -30.66 -0.47 85.05
N ALA A 183 -30.81 -1.71 85.54
CA ALA A 183 -29.73 -2.70 85.56
C ALA A 183 -29.26 -3.14 84.16
N SER A 184 -30.16 -3.13 83.16
CA SER A 184 -29.80 -3.45 81.76
C SER A 184 -29.08 -2.31 81.04
N LEU A 185 -29.17 -1.08 81.57
CA LEU A 185 -28.51 0.12 81.06
C LEU A 185 -27.19 0.44 81.77
N GLN A 186 -26.90 -0.23 82.90
CA GLN A 186 -25.68 0.00 83.66
C GLN A 186 -24.44 -0.50 82.91
N SER A 187 -23.63 0.46 82.48
CA SER A 187 -22.21 0.27 82.16
C SER A 187 -21.38 0.93 83.25
N ASP A 188 -20.29 0.31 83.67
CA ASP A 188 -19.34 0.88 84.65
C ASP A 188 -18.51 2.04 84.06
N GLU A 189 -18.60 2.28 82.75
CA GLU A 189 -17.82 3.29 82.02
C GLU A 189 -18.69 4.47 81.57
N GLU A 190 -18.23 5.69 81.81
CA GLU A 190 -18.88 6.92 81.33
C GLU A 190 -18.79 7.02 79.79
N PRO A 191 -19.86 7.48 79.12
CA PRO A 191 -19.83 7.77 77.68
C PRO A 191 -18.71 8.75 77.33
N TRP A 192 -17.82 8.38 76.39
CA TRP A 192 -16.64 9.17 76.03
C TRP A 192 -16.56 9.52 74.55
N LEU A 193 -17.21 8.74 73.68
CA LEU A 193 -17.20 9.01 72.24
C LEU A 193 -18.17 10.16 71.89
N MET A 194 -19.32 10.20 72.56
CA MET A 194 -20.35 11.24 72.45
C MET A 194 -20.75 11.57 71.00
N ALA A 195 -20.73 10.57 70.12
CA ALA A 195 -21.14 10.72 68.73
C ALA A 195 -22.66 10.95 68.64
N ASP A 196 -23.10 11.76 67.67
CA ASP A 196 -24.51 11.90 67.36
C ASP A 196 -24.98 10.82 66.37
N ASN A 197 -26.31 10.65 66.28
CA ASN A 197 -26.93 9.68 65.38
C ASN A 197 -26.53 9.91 63.91
N GLU A 198 -26.27 11.16 63.50
CA GLU A 198 -25.88 11.49 62.13
C GLU A 198 -24.46 11.00 61.81
N ALA A 199 -23.49 11.28 62.70
CA ALA A 199 -22.11 10.82 62.56
C ALA A 199 -22.01 9.29 62.56
N LEU A 200 -22.77 8.60 63.41
CA LEU A 200 -22.81 7.13 63.41
C LEU A 200 -23.44 6.57 62.14
N THR A 201 -24.52 7.18 61.65
CA THR A 201 -25.14 6.77 60.37
C THR A 201 -24.15 6.95 59.22
N GLN A 202 -23.39 8.05 59.19
CA GLN A 202 -22.35 8.28 58.20
C GLN A 202 -21.21 7.25 58.31
N LEU A 203 -20.76 6.94 59.54
CA LEU A 203 -19.73 5.93 59.80
C LEU A 203 -20.18 4.53 59.36
N GLU A 204 -21.42 4.14 59.66
CA GLU A 204 -21.99 2.86 59.24
C GLU A 204 -22.12 2.78 57.72
N ASN A 205 -22.54 3.86 57.07
CA ASN A 205 -22.62 3.92 55.61
C ASN A 205 -21.23 3.78 54.97
N LEU A 206 -20.23 4.44 55.54
CA LEU A 206 -18.84 4.36 55.11
C LEU A 206 -18.30 2.93 55.26
N LEU A 207 -18.52 2.29 56.41
CA LEU A 207 -18.06 0.92 56.69
C LEU A 207 -18.74 -0.12 55.80
N ARG A 208 -20.08 -0.03 55.64
CA ARG A 208 -20.86 -1.05 54.93
C ARG A 208 -20.76 -0.93 53.42
N TYR A 209 -20.76 0.31 52.90
CA TYR A 209 -20.92 0.56 51.47
C TYR A 209 -19.68 1.22 50.85
N GLU A 210 -19.33 2.43 51.30
CA GLU A 210 -18.34 3.26 50.57
C GLU A 210 -16.96 2.61 50.53
N LEU A 211 -16.46 2.09 51.66
CA LEU A 211 -15.14 1.46 51.72
C LEU A 211 -15.05 0.24 50.79
N ASN A 212 -16.09 -0.59 50.73
CA ASN A 212 -16.09 -1.77 49.86
C ASN A 212 -16.11 -1.37 48.37
N VAL A 213 -16.92 -0.36 48.02
CA VAL A 213 -16.97 0.17 46.64
C VAL A 213 -15.62 0.75 46.25
N HIS A 214 -14.99 1.56 47.11
CA HIS A 214 -13.68 2.15 46.82
C HIS A 214 -12.57 1.10 46.75
N LYS A 215 -12.59 0.07 47.62
CA LYS A 215 -11.63 -1.05 47.57
C LYS A 215 -11.74 -1.84 46.26
N ASN A 216 -12.96 -2.18 45.84
CA ASN A 216 -13.18 -2.89 44.58
C ASN A 216 -12.75 -2.04 43.38
N THR A 217 -13.13 -0.76 43.35
CA THR A 217 -12.73 0.17 42.29
C THR A 217 -11.21 0.33 42.23
N ALA A 218 -10.53 0.40 43.38
CA ALA A 218 -9.07 0.42 43.46
C ALA A 218 -8.45 -0.87 42.90
N GLY A 219 -9.02 -2.04 43.22
CA GLY A 219 -8.58 -3.32 42.67
C GLY A 219 -8.69 -3.38 41.14
N GLU A 220 -9.83 -3.00 40.58
CA GLU A 220 -10.05 -2.95 39.12
C GLU A 220 -9.06 -2.01 38.42
N LYS A 221 -8.81 -0.84 39.00
CA LYS A 221 -7.89 0.16 38.47
C LYS A 221 -6.42 -0.30 38.54
N LEU A 222 -6.04 -1.04 39.59
CA LEU A 222 -4.72 -1.67 39.70
C LEU A 222 -4.52 -2.79 38.66
N GLU A 223 -5.52 -3.64 38.45
CA GLU A 223 -5.46 -4.68 37.43
C GLU A 223 -5.37 -4.07 36.02
N PHE A 224 -6.17 -3.03 35.75
CA PHE A 224 -6.11 -2.28 34.51
C PHE A 224 -4.72 -1.66 34.29
N LEU A 225 -4.15 -1.01 35.32
CA LEU A 225 -2.79 -0.44 35.27
C LEU A 225 -1.75 -1.51 34.92
N HIS A 226 -1.82 -2.66 35.58
CA HIS A 226 -0.88 -3.76 35.36
C HIS A 226 -0.93 -4.28 33.91
N ASN A 227 -2.14 -4.48 33.39
CA ASN A 227 -2.34 -4.93 32.01
C ASN A 227 -1.82 -3.92 30.99
N GLN A 228 -2.05 -2.63 31.23
CA GLN A 228 -1.54 -1.56 30.36
C GLN A 228 -0.02 -1.42 30.42
N GLU A 229 0.60 -1.57 31.58
CA GLU A 229 2.06 -1.54 31.71
C GLU A 229 2.71 -2.72 30.97
N LEU A 230 2.10 -3.92 31.03
CA LEU A 230 2.54 -5.06 30.23
C LEU A 230 2.40 -4.81 28.72
N GLU A 231 1.28 -4.23 28.30
CA GLU A 231 1.05 -3.89 26.89
C GLU A 231 2.04 -2.83 26.40
N MET A 232 2.30 -1.79 27.20
CA MET A 232 3.30 -0.76 26.93
C MET A 232 4.69 -1.37 26.71
N VAL A 233 5.16 -2.23 27.63
CA VAL A 233 6.45 -2.92 27.50
C VAL A 233 6.50 -3.79 26.23
N SER A 234 5.37 -4.42 25.87
CA SER A 234 5.27 -5.21 24.64
C SER A 234 5.38 -4.34 23.37
N LEU A 235 4.74 -3.17 23.37
CA LEU A 235 4.78 -2.22 22.25
C LEU A 235 6.16 -1.57 22.13
N GLU A 236 6.80 -1.21 23.24
CA GLU A 236 8.17 -0.70 23.24
C GLU A 236 9.16 -1.70 22.61
N LYS A 237 9.01 -2.99 22.92
CA LYS A 237 9.79 -4.06 22.28
C LYS A 237 9.51 -4.17 20.79
N GLN A 238 8.23 -4.06 20.38
CA GLN A 238 7.85 -4.09 18.96
C GLN A 238 8.39 -2.89 18.20
N ILE A 239 8.34 -1.69 18.78
CA ILE A 239 8.91 -0.47 18.20
C ILE A 239 10.42 -0.62 18.07
N ALA A 240 11.11 -1.13 19.09
CA ALA A 240 12.55 -1.37 19.04
C ALA A 240 12.93 -2.40 17.96
N ALA A 241 12.15 -3.47 17.81
CA ALA A 241 12.35 -4.48 16.76
C ALA A 241 12.06 -3.94 15.35
N ALA A 242 10.99 -3.15 15.18
CA ALA A 242 10.67 -2.46 13.94
C ALA A 242 11.71 -1.36 13.61
N ALA A 243 12.37 -0.83 14.64
CA ALA A 243 13.42 0.16 14.54
C ALA A 243 14.82 -0.43 14.34
N ALA A 244 14.97 -1.67 13.84
CA ALA A 244 16.26 -2.15 13.35
C ALA A 244 16.77 -1.15 12.29
N PRO A 245 17.69 -0.22 12.65
CA PRO A 245 18.10 0.87 11.77
C PRO A 245 18.77 0.31 10.52
N GLU A 246 19.33 -0.89 10.68
CA GLU A 246 19.98 -1.69 9.66
C GLU A 246 19.12 -1.88 8.42
N ILE A 247 17.83 -2.22 8.53
CA ILE A 247 17.04 -2.52 7.32
C ILE A 247 16.74 -1.22 6.54
N TYR A 248 16.40 -0.14 7.24
CA TYR A 248 16.13 1.14 6.60
C TYR A 248 17.41 1.77 6.02
N GLN A 249 18.50 1.76 6.79
CA GLN A 249 19.81 2.25 6.35
C GLN A 249 20.36 1.40 5.20
N GLN A 250 20.24 0.07 5.24
CA GLN A 250 20.64 -0.79 4.12
C GLN A 250 19.85 -0.50 2.85
N LEU A 251 18.54 -0.21 2.98
CA LEU A 251 17.72 0.15 1.83
C LEU A 251 18.09 1.55 1.30
N GLU A 252 18.39 2.50 2.18
CA GLU A 252 18.86 3.84 1.81
C GLU A 252 20.24 3.80 1.14
N ASP A 253 21.17 3.04 1.70
CA ASP A 253 22.51 2.80 1.15
C ASP A 253 22.43 2.10 -0.21
N ALA A 254 21.55 1.11 -0.37
CA ALA A 254 21.33 0.44 -1.66
C ALA A 254 20.76 1.37 -2.74
N VAL A 255 19.91 2.34 -2.35
CA VAL A 255 19.43 3.38 -3.27
C VAL A 255 20.57 4.32 -3.65
N ARG A 256 21.39 4.72 -2.68
CA ARG A 256 22.54 5.61 -2.89
C ARG A 256 23.60 4.98 -3.80
N GLU A 257 23.95 3.71 -3.56
CA GLU A 257 24.88 2.97 -4.42
C GLU A 257 24.35 2.85 -5.85
N ALA A 258 23.06 2.52 -6.01
CA ALA A 258 22.45 2.41 -7.33
C ALA A 258 22.38 3.77 -8.05
N GLN A 259 22.17 4.86 -7.31
CA GLN A 259 22.21 6.23 -7.84
C GLN A 259 23.63 6.61 -8.28
N ASP A 260 24.66 6.27 -7.49
CA ASP A 260 26.05 6.52 -7.86
C ASP A 260 26.48 5.72 -9.10
N GLU A 261 26.02 4.46 -9.23
CA GLU A 261 26.19 3.65 -10.45
C GLU A 261 25.52 4.33 -11.66
N LEU A 262 24.29 4.84 -11.49
CA LEU A 262 23.55 5.52 -12.54
C LEU A 262 24.28 6.79 -13.01
N VAL A 263 24.70 7.66 -12.08
CA VAL A 263 25.44 8.89 -12.40
C VAL A 263 26.72 8.60 -13.19
N LYS A 264 27.47 7.55 -12.80
CA LYS A 264 28.69 7.12 -13.52
C LYS A 264 28.36 6.61 -14.93
N ALA A 265 27.29 5.83 -15.08
CA ALA A 265 26.85 5.32 -16.38
C ALA A 265 26.35 6.44 -17.30
N GLU A 266 25.63 7.42 -16.77
CA GLU A 266 25.18 8.60 -17.51
C GLU A 266 26.35 9.46 -18.01
N ALA A 267 27.32 9.77 -17.14
CA ALA A 267 28.52 10.52 -17.53
C ALA A 267 29.33 9.79 -18.62
N SER A 268 29.43 8.46 -18.52
CA SER A 268 30.10 7.62 -19.53
C SER A 268 29.36 7.61 -20.87
N CYS A 269 28.02 7.55 -20.83
CA CYS A 269 27.18 7.62 -22.02
C CYS A 269 27.29 8.99 -22.69
N GLU A 270 27.21 10.08 -21.94
CA GLU A 270 27.33 11.45 -22.48
C GLU A 270 28.71 11.67 -23.12
N THR A 271 29.78 11.16 -22.52
CA THR A 271 31.13 11.22 -23.09
C THR A 271 31.22 10.46 -24.41
N ALA A 272 30.60 9.28 -24.50
CA ALA A 272 30.54 8.48 -25.73
C ALA A 272 29.69 9.16 -26.82
N GLU A 273 28.58 9.82 -26.46
CA GLU A 273 27.75 10.59 -27.39
C GLU A 273 28.51 11.80 -27.95
N ARG A 274 29.18 12.58 -27.09
CA ARG A 274 30.05 13.69 -27.54
C ARG A 274 31.13 13.21 -28.49
N ARG A 275 31.73 12.04 -28.25
CA ARG A 275 32.74 11.47 -29.14
C ARG A 275 32.16 11.07 -30.50
N CYS A 276 30.96 10.49 -30.54
CA CYS A 276 30.26 10.20 -31.79
C CYS A 276 29.96 11.49 -32.55
N GLN A 277 29.43 12.52 -31.88
CA GLN A 277 29.11 13.81 -32.49
C GLN A 277 30.35 14.47 -33.10
N GLN A 278 31.48 14.50 -32.38
CA GLN A 278 32.74 15.04 -32.90
C GLN A 278 33.23 14.30 -34.15
N LEU A 279 33.05 12.98 -34.22
CA LEU A 279 33.42 12.19 -35.39
C LEU A 279 32.45 12.44 -36.55
N GLU A 280 31.15 12.58 -36.29
CA GLU A 280 30.15 12.93 -37.30
C GLU A 280 30.39 14.32 -37.89
N ASP A 281 30.75 15.31 -37.06
CA ASP A 281 31.10 16.65 -37.51
C ASP A 281 32.37 16.66 -38.36
N LYS A 282 33.40 15.87 -37.98
CA LYS A 282 34.60 15.68 -38.79
C LYS A 282 34.30 15.02 -40.14
N ILE A 283 33.45 13.99 -40.15
CA ILE A 283 33.01 13.33 -41.39
C ILE A 283 32.20 14.30 -42.26
N ALA A 284 31.32 15.12 -41.66
CA ALA A 284 30.54 16.12 -42.37
C ALA A 284 31.43 17.19 -43.01
N ASN A 285 32.45 17.67 -42.30
CA ASN A 285 33.42 18.62 -42.84
C ASN A 285 34.24 18.00 -43.99
N ILE A 286 34.75 16.78 -43.83
CA ILE A 286 35.49 16.09 -44.91
C ILE A 286 34.57 15.82 -46.12
N LYS A 287 33.30 15.45 -45.91
CA LYS A 287 32.32 15.30 -46.99
C LYS A 287 32.04 16.62 -47.70
N LYS A 288 32.00 17.74 -46.95
CA LYS A 288 31.84 19.08 -47.51
C LYS A 288 33.06 19.47 -48.34
N ASP A 289 34.27 19.22 -47.86
CA ASP A 289 35.50 19.45 -48.59
C ASP A 289 35.53 18.61 -49.89
N LEU A 290 35.11 17.35 -49.82
CA LEU A 290 34.98 16.45 -50.97
C LEU A 290 33.95 16.98 -51.98
N SER A 291 32.79 17.47 -51.55
CA SER A 291 31.79 18.10 -52.43
C SER A 291 32.34 19.37 -53.10
N SER A 292 33.05 20.22 -52.36
CA SER A 292 33.63 21.47 -52.89
C SER A 292 34.76 21.25 -53.90
N TYR A 293 35.52 20.15 -53.75
CA TYR A 293 36.50 19.69 -54.73
C TYR A 293 35.83 19.10 -55.97
N THR A 294 34.72 18.37 -55.79
CA THR A 294 33.96 17.75 -56.88
C THR A 294 33.24 18.79 -57.74
N ASP A 295 32.81 19.93 -57.17
CA ASP A 295 32.16 21.02 -57.89
C ASP A 295 33.12 21.83 -58.77
N LYS A 296 34.43 21.81 -58.48
CA LYS A 296 35.45 22.59 -59.23
C LYS A 296 36.06 21.83 -60.41
N THR A 297 35.95 20.51 -60.45
CA THR A 297 36.51 19.68 -61.51
C THR A 297 35.56 18.53 -61.80
N ILE A 298 34.72 18.63 -62.84
CA ILE A 298 34.27 17.51 -63.67
C ILE A 298 33.49 18.09 -64.86
N ASP A 299 34.06 17.85 -66.03
CA ASP A 299 33.40 18.06 -67.32
C ASP A 299 32.63 16.79 -67.71
N ARG A 300 31.59 16.96 -68.54
CA ARG A 300 30.68 15.94 -69.14
C ARG A 300 29.40 15.61 -68.35
N LYS A 301 28.38 16.43 -68.66
CA LYS A 301 26.89 16.31 -68.53
C LYS A 301 26.26 14.93 -68.21
N ASN A 302 26.83 13.79 -68.62
CA ASN A 302 26.25 12.46 -68.41
C ASN A 302 26.36 11.98 -66.95
N ALA A 303 27.45 12.31 -66.24
CA ALA A 303 27.61 11.93 -64.83
C ALA A 303 26.69 12.76 -63.92
N GLN A 304 26.50 14.04 -64.25
CA GLN A 304 25.58 14.94 -63.55
C GLN A 304 24.14 14.45 -63.61
N HIS A 305 23.66 14.00 -64.78
CA HIS A 305 22.31 13.46 -64.91
C HIS A 305 22.08 12.24 -64.03
N LEU A 306 23.05 11.32 -63.94
CA LEU A 306 22.92 10.11 -63.13
C LEU A 306 22.96 10.42 -61.63
N ILE A 307 23.89 11.28 -61.18
CA ILE A 307 23.99 11.70 -59.78
C ILE A 307 22.75 12.51 -59.36
N ALA A 308 22.29 13.45 -60.19
CA ALA A 308 21.08 14.23 -59.92
C ALA A 308 19.83 13.34 -59.89
N SER A 309 19.75 12.33 -60.76
CA SER A 309 18.64 11.36 -60.75
C SER A 309 18.67 10.47 -59.51
N CYS A 310 19.84 9.99 -59.08
CA CYS A 310 19.99 9.23 -57.84
C CYS A 310 19.59 10.08 -56.62
N GLY A 311 19.99 11.35 -56.56
CA GLY A 311 19.58 12.27 -55.49
C GLY A 311 18.06 12.52 -55.46
N LYS A 312 17.40 12.59 -56.63
CA LYS A 312 15.93 12.64 -56.70
C LYS A 312 15.30 11.35 -56.16
N VAL A 313 15.80 10.18 -56.58
CA VAL A 313 15.30 8.88 -56.11
C VAL A 313 15.48 8.72 -54.60
N GLN A 314 16.61 9.15 -54.02
CA GLN A 314 16.82 9.13 -52.57
C GLN A 314 15.82 10.02 -51.82
N LYS A 315 15.59 11.25 -52.30
CA LYS A 315 14.55 12.13 -51.74
C LYS A 315 13.16 11.50 -51.84
N THR A 316 12.85 10.86 -52.96
CA THR A 316 11.59 10.14 -53.15
C THR A 316 11.47 8.94 -52.21
N LEU A 317 12.55 8.18 -51.98
CA LEU A 317 12.58 7.06 -51.04
C LEU A 317 12.39 7.52 -49.59
N GLN A 318 12.97 8.65 -49.21
CA GLN A 318 12.77 9.25 -47.89
C GLN A 318 11.30 9.67 -47.69
N LEU A 319 10.72 10.39 -48.66
CA LEU A 319 9.31 10.75 -48.64
C LEU A 319 8.40 9.52 -48.65
N PHE A 320 8.78 8.48 -49.38
CA PHE A 320 8.06 7.21 -49.41
C PHE A 320 8.09 6.52 -48.03
N LYS A 321 9.24 6.51 -47.35
CA LYS A 321 9.39 5.99 -45.99
C LYS A 321 8.48 6.74 -45.01
N GLU A 322 8.51 8.06 -45.01
CA GLU A 322 7.65 8.90 -44.15
C GLU A 322 6.17 8.60 -44.37
N LYS A 323 5.71 8.62 -45.64
CA LYS A 323 4.32 8.31 -46.00
C LYS A 323 3.91 6.88 -45.67
N LEU A 324 4.80 5.91 -45.85
CA LEU A 324 4.52 4.51 -45.54
C LEU A 324 4.42 4.28 -44.03
N THR A 325 5.27 4.92 -43.24
CA THR A 325 5.20 4.89 -41.77
C THR A 325 3.88 5.47 -41.28
N LEU A 326 3.50 6.66 -41.76
CA LEU A 326 2.21 7.28 -41.44
C LEU A 326 1.04 6.34 -41.75
N LYS A 327 1.00 5.80 -42.99
CA LYS A 327 -0.05 4.87 -43.40
C LYS A 327 -0.12 3.60 -42.53
N LYS A 328 1.02 3.11 -42.05
CA LYS A 328 1.08 1.94 -41.17
C LYS A 328 0.64 2.24 -39.75
N LEU A 329 0.98 3.43 -39.23
CA LEU A 329 0.53 3.91 -37.94
C LEU A 329 -0.99 4.15 -37.95
N ASP A 330 -1.53 4.83 -38.96
CA ASP A 330 -2.98 5.05 -39.09
C ASP A 330 -3.76 3.72 -39.07
N LYS A 331 -3.24 2.71 -39.79
CA LYS A 331 -3.85 1.38 -39.80
C LYS A 331 -3.77 0.71 -38.42
N LEU A 332 -2.65 0.86 -37.72
CA LEU A 332 -2.48 0.32 -36.37
C LEU A 332 -3.41 0.99 -35.37
N GLU A 333 -3.49 2.32 -35.37
CA GLU A 333 -4.42 3.09 -34.53
C GLU A 333 -5.87 2.61 -34.66
N LEU A 334 -6.32 2.42 -35.90
CA LEU A 334 -7.67 1.96 -36.20
C LEU A 334 -7.93 0.53 -35.71
N GLU A 335 -6.99 -0.39 -35.96
CA GLU A 335 -7.13 -1.78 -35.50
C GLU A 335 -7.06 -1.88 -33.97
N VAL A 336 -6.14 -1.16 -33.31
CA VAL A 336 -6.04 -1.17 -31.84
C VAL A 336 -7.31 -0.59 -31.21
N ALA A 337 -7.84 0.53 -31.72
CA ALA A 337 -9.09 1.10 -31.22
C ALA A 337 -10.26 0.11 -31.37
N LYS A 338 -10.35 -0.56 -32.52
CA LYS A 338 -11.37 -1.57 -32.80
C LYS A 338 -11.29 -2.76 -31.84
N TYR A 339 -10.10 -3.35 -31.65
CA TYR A 339 -9.93 -4.48 -30.74
C TYR A 339 -10.17 -4.09 -29.29
N PHE A 340 -9.72 -2.90 -28.88
CA PHE A 340 -9.93 -2.43 -27.52
C PHE A 340 -11.41 -2.26 -27.18
N ARG A 341 -12.18 -1.64 -28.08
CA ARG A 341 -13.64 -1.54 -27.91
C ARG A 341 -14.33 -2.90 -27.89
N ARG A 342 -13.85 -3.87 -28.69
CA ARG A 342 -14.41 -5.22 -28.72
C ARG A 342 -14.23 -5.95 -27.39
N LEU A 343 -13.14 -5.69 -26.66
CA LEU A 343 -12.83 -6.34 -25.39
C LEU A 343 -13.42 -5.63 -24.17
N LEU A 344 -13.80 -4.36 -24.28
CA LEU A 344 -14.38 -3.60 -23.17
C LEU A 344 -15.86 -3.90 -22.91
N HIS A 345 -16.25 -3.83 -21.62
CA HIS A 345 -17.64 -3.95 -21.15
C HIS A 345 -18.43 -2.63 -21.22
N LYS A 346 -17.75 -1.48 -21.30
CA LYS A 346 -18.37 -0.15 -21.46
C LYS A 346 -17.87 0.48 -22.77
N SER A 347 -18.79 0.70 -23.71
CA SER A 347 -18.50 1.11 -25.09
C SER A 347 -17.93 2.53 -25.27
N ASP A 348 -17.88 3.34 -24.20
CA ASP A 348 -17.72 4.80 -24.32
C ASP A 348 -16.41 5.34 -23.72
N LEU A 349 -15.51 4.48 -23.20
CA LEU A 349 -14.30 4.96 -22.54
C LEU A 349 -13.23 5.46 -23.52
N VAL A 350 -13.02 4.75 -24.63
CA VAL A 350 -12.01 5.10 -25.64
C VAL A 350 -12.59 4.94 -27.03
N HIS A 351 -12.69 6.05 -27.74
CA HIS A 351 -13.04 6.09 -29.14
C HIS A 351 -11.78 6.05 -30.00
N ARG A 352 -10.78 6.88 -29.75
CA ARG A 352 -9.63 6.99 -30.64
C ARG A 352 -8.33 6.66 -29.92
N VAL A 353 -7.48 5.91 -30.58
CA VAL A 353 -6.07 5.71 -30.21
C VAL A 353 -5.24 6.52 -31.18
N ALA A 354 -4.30 7.32 -30.69
CA ALA A 354 -3.31 8.02 -31.50
C ALA A 354 -1.91 7.60 -31.06
N ILE A 355 -1.01 7.45 -32.03
CA ILE A 355 0.39 7.06 -31.83
C ILE A 355 1.25 8.16 -32.43
N ALA A 356 2.04 8.83 -31.58
CA ALA A 356 2.94 9.88 -32.03
C ALA A 356 4.00 9.30 -33.01
N THR A 357 4.26 10.00 -34.11
CA THR A 357 5.10 9.50 -35.21
C THR A 357 6.60 9.50 -34.90
N ASP A 358 7.00 10.36 -33.97
CA ASP A 358 8.38 10.58 -33.52
C ASP A 358 8.77 9.70 -32.32
N THR A 359 7.86 9.59 -31.35
CA THR A 359 8.08 8.95 -30.04
C THR A 359 7.33 7.63 -29.87
N PHE A 360 6.40 7.30 -30.77
CA PHE A 360 5.47 6.18 -30.65
C PHE A 360 4.63 6.23 -29.36
N ALA A 361 4.51 7.40 -28.74
CA ALA A 361 3.72 7.59 -27.54
C ALA A 361 2.22 7.39 -27.85
N ILE A 362 1.58 6.53 -27.06
CA ILE A 362 0.15 6.23 -27.20
C ILE A 362 -0.67 7.24 -26.41
N SER A 363 -1.64 7.86 -27.08
CA SER A 363 -2.66 8.75 -26.53
C SER A 363 -4.04 8.19 -26.80
N LEU A 364 -4.95 8.31 -25.82
CA LEU A 364 -6.31 7.79 -25.88
C LEU A 364 -7.29 8.95 -25.83
N TYR A 365 -8.38 8.87 -26.59
CA TYR A 365 -9.43 9.89 -26.61
C TYR A 365 -10.81 9.25 -26.49
N ASP A 366 -11.69 9.92 -25.75
CA ASP A 366 -13.09 9.52 -25.58
C ASP A 366 -13.94 9.87 -26.84
N PRO A 367 -15.24 9.50 -26.88
CA PRO A 367 -16.13 9.84 -27.99
C PRO A 367 -16.32 11.35 -28.22
N GLN A 368 -16.07 12.17 -27.20
CA GLN A 368 -16.13 13.64 -27.25
C GLN A 368 -14.82 14.26 -27.76
N GLY A 369 -13.78 13.46 -27.98
CA GLY A 369 -12.48 13.89 -28.46
C GLY A 369 -11.55 14.43 -27.37
N LEU A 370 -11.88 14.26 -26.09
CA LEU A 370 -11.04 14.67 -24.97
C LEU A 370 -9.99 13.59 -24.65
N PRO A 371 -8.77 13.99 -24.26
CA PRO A 371 -7.73 13.04 -23.89
C PRO A 371 -8.11 12.27 -22.62
N VAL A 372 -7.99 10.95 -22.66
CA VAL A 372 -8.24 10.06 -21.52
C VAL A 372 -6.92 9.84 -20.78
N PRO A 373 -6.78 10.34 -19.54
CA PRO A 373 -5.57 10.13 -18.76
C PRO A 373 -5.33 8.64 -18.50
N LYS A 374 -4.10 8.14 -18.72
CA LYS A 374 -3.76 6.72 -18.53
C LYS A 374 -3.96 6.23 -17.09
N ASN A 375 -3.92 7.12 -16.10
CA ASN A 375 -4.21 6.81 -14.70
C ASN A 375 -5.70 6.56 -14.42
N ARG A 376 -6.60 6.99 -15.31
CA ARG A 376 -8.04 6.72 -15.23
C ARG A 376 -8.39 5.29 -15.61
N LEU A 377 -7.53 4.60 -16.36
CA LEU A 377 -7.69 3.19 -16.67
C LEU A 377 -7.36 2.34 -15.44
N SER A 378 -8.28 1.44 -15.10
CA SER A 378 -8.05 0.38 -14.12
C SER A 378 -6.92 -0.56 -14.55
N ALA A 379 -6.42 -1.38 -13.62
CA ALA A 379 -5.39 -2.37 -13.93
C ALA A 379 -5.85 -3.35 -15.04
N GLY A 380 -7.12 -3.77 -15.00
CA GLY A 380 -7.68 -4.67 -16.03
C GLY A 380 -7.83 -4.00 -17.39
N GLU A 381 -8.29 -2.76 -17.46
CA GLU A 381 -8.40 -2.02 -18.73
C GLU A 381 -7.04 -1.75 -19.37
N LYS A 382 -6.00 -1.50 -18.56
CA LYS A 382 -4.61 -1.39 -19.06
C LYS A 382 -4.14 -2.69 -19.70
N GLN A 383 -4.49 -3.84 -19.12
CA GLN A 383 -4.16 -5.15 -19.67
C GLN A 383 -4.92 -5.41 -20.99
N LEU A 384 -6.21 -5.08 -21.05
CA LEU A 384 -6.99 -5.18 -22.29
C LEU A 384 -6.44 -4.27 -23.40
N LEU A 385 -5.95 -3.08 -23.06
CA LEU A 385 -5.29 -2.18 -24.01
C LEU A 385 -4.01 -2.81 -24.58
N ALA A 386 -3.19 -3.42 -23.73
CA ALA A 386 -1.98 -4.11 -24.15
C ALA A 386 -2.29 -5.30 -25.07
N ILE A 387 -3.29 -6.11 -24.73
CA ILE A 387 -3.77 -7.23 -25.56
C ILE A 387 -4.25 -6.72 -26.92
N SER A 388 -5.03 -5.64 -26.93
CA SER A 388 -5.54 -5.01 -28.16
C SER A 388 -4.42 -4.47 -29.03
N PHE A 389 -3.35 -3.95 -28.42
CA PHE A 389 -2.17 -3.48 -29.12
C PHE A 389 -1.41 -4.62 -29.80
N LEU A 390 -1.17 -5.73 -29.09
CA LEU A 390 -0.53 -6.92 -29.64
C LEU A 390 -1.37 -7.52 -30.77
N TRP A 391 -2.69 -7.58 -30.59
CA TRP A 391 -3.61 -8.09 -31.61
C TRP A 391 -3.65 -7.20 -32.85
N GLY A 392 -3.67 -5.88 -32.66
CA GLY A 392 -3.54 -4.89 -33.74
C GLY A 392 -2.24 -5.02 -34.51
N LEU A 393 -1.11 -5.16 -33.80
CA LEU A 393 0.21 -5.37 -34.41
C LEU A 393 0.26 -6.65 -35.25
N ALA A 394 -0.22 -7.77 -34.70
CA ALA A 394 -0.26 -9.04 -35.41
C ALA A 394 -1.08 -8.90 -36.71
N THR A 395 -2.26 -8.27 -36.63
CA THR A 395 -3.14 -8.04 -37.78
C THR A 395 -2.52 -7.13 -38.84
N VAL A 396 -1.91 -6.01 -38.43
CA VAL A 396 -1.28 -5.03 -39.35
C VAL A 396 0.00 -5.57 -39.98
N SER A 397 0.70 -6.48 -39.29
CA SER A 397 1.91 -7.14 -39.81
C SER A 397 1.62 -7.98 -41.06
N GLY A 398 0.40 -8.51 -41.18
CA GLY A 398 0.00 -9.41 -42.27
C GLY A 398 0.72 -10.76 -42.24
N ARG A 399 1.33 -11.14 -41.10
CA ARG A 399 2.00 -12.43 -40.91
C ARG A 399 1.10 -13.35 -40.08
N ASN A 400 0.98 -14.61 -40.49
CA ASN A 400 0.31 -15.65 -39.71
C ASN A 400 1.27 -16.18 -38.64
N LEU A 401 1.31 -15.53 -37.48
CA LEU A 401 2.18 -15.90 -36.36
C LEU A 401 1.38 -16.62 -35.26
N PRO A 402 1.82 -17.78 -34.74
CA PRO A 402 1.14 -18.44 -33.62
C PRO A 402 1.25 -17.58 -32.37
N VAL A 403 0.24 -17.64 -31.50
CA VAL A 403 0.18 -16.87 -30.25
C VAL A 403 0.19 -17.82 -29.06
N ALA A 404 1.14 -17.65 -28.15
CA ALA A 404 1.17 -18.33 -26.87
C ALA A 404 0.81 -17.35 -25.76
N ILE A 405 -0.12 -17.72 -24.89
CA ILE A 405 -0.61 -16.89 -23.79
C ILE A 405 -0.39 -17.66 -22.50
N ASP A 406 0.49 -17.14 -21.66
CA ASP A 406 0.73 -17.63 -20.31
C ASP A 406 -0.09 -16.80 -19.33
N THR A 407 -0.77 -17.45 -18.38
CA THR A 407 -1.66 -16.82 -17.40
C THR A 407 -2.78 -15.95 -18.01
N PRO A 408 -3.66 -16.53 -18.87
CA PRO A 408 -4.54 -15.78 -19.77
C PRO A 408 -5.53 -14.83 -19.10
N LEU A 409 -5.95 -15.09 -17.86
CA LEU A 409 -7.01 -14.36 -17.16
C LEU A 409 -6.57 -13.71 -15.84
N GLY A 410 -5.28 -13.69 -15.54
CA GLY A 410 -4.74 -13.09 -14.32
C GLY A 410 -5.11 -11.60 -14.20
N ARG A 411 -5.55 -11.18 -12.99
CA ARG A 411 -5.86 -9.78 -12.60
C ARG A 411 -7.08 -9.11 -13.27
N LEU A 412 -7.93 -9.86 -13.97
CA LEU A 412 -9.16 -9.36 -14.60
C LEU A 412 -10.41 -9.72 -13.78
N ASP A 413 -11.40 -8.84 -13.77
CA ASP A 413 -12.73 -9.12 -13.20
C ASP A 413 -13.55 -10.08 -14.07
N SER A 414 -14.64 -10.61 -13.53
CA SER A 414 -15.50 -11.59 -14.21
C SER A 414 -16.01 -11.12 -15.57
N SER A 415 -16.32 -9.84 -15.72
CA SER A 415 -16.83 -9.26 -16.97
C SER A 415 -15.78 -9.23 -18.08
N HIS A 416 -14.55 -8.83 -17.76
CA HIS A 416 -13.45 -8.74 -18.72
C HIS A 416 -12.92 -10.12 -19.10
N ARG A 417 -12.96 -11.08 -18.17
CA ARG A 417 -12.63 -12.49 -18.43
C ARG A 417 -13.53 -13.10 -19.51
N TYR A 418 -14.84 -12.91 -19.37
CA TYR A 418 -15.81 -13.41 -20.34
C TYR A 418 -15.52 -12.90 -21.76
N HIS A 419 -15.21 -11.61 -21.92
CA HIS A 419 -14.88 -11.05 -23.23
C HIS A 419 -13.60 -11.59 -23.85
N LEU A 420 -12.57 -11.90 -23.06
CA LEU A 420 -11.36 -12.53 -23.61
C LEU A 420 -11.65 -13.94 -24.10
N VAL A 421 -12.39 -14.71 -23.31
CA VAL A 421 -12.78 -16.08 -23.61
C VAL A 421 -13.63 -16.14 -24.89
N GLU A 422 -14.65 -15.29 -24.99
CA GLU A 422 -15.57 -15.28 -26.12
C GLU A 422 -14.97 -14.61 -27.37
N ARG A 423 -14.27 -13.48 -27.20
CA ARG A 423 -13.96 -12.56 -28.31
C ARG A 423 -12.49 -12.51 -28.71
N TYR A 424 -11.57 -12.92 -27.83
CA TYR A 424 -10.14 -12.86 -28.11
C TYR A 424 -9.54 -14.22 -28.41
N PHE A 425 -9.58 -15.17 -27.47
CA PHE A 425 -8.85 -16.44 -27.62
C PHE A 425 -9.18 -17.21 -28.89
N PRO A 426 -10.45 -17.29 -29.36
CA PRO A 426 -10.77 -17.98 -30.62
C PRO A 426 -10.24 -17.27 -31.87
N TYR A 427 -9.92 -15.97 -31.77
CA TYR A 427 -9.64 -15.09 -32.91
C TYR A 427 -8.27 -14.41 -32.86
N ALA A 428 -7.47 -14.66 -31.83
CA ALA A 428 -6.19 -14.00 -31.62
C ALA A 428 -5.17 -14.35 -32.72
N SER A 429 -5.20 -15.59 -33.22
CA SER A 429 -4.40 -16.06 -34.35
C SER A 429 -4.98 -17.37 -34.91
N HIS A 430 -4.41 -17.83 -36.03
CA HIS A 430 -4.65 -19.16 -36.60
C HIS A 430 -4.25 -20.32 -35.67
N GLN A 431 -3.32 -20.08 -34.74
CA GLN A 431 -2.95 -21.03 -33.70
C GLN A 431 -2.75 -20.28 -32.39
N VAL A 432 -3.47 -20.71 -31.36
CA VAL A 432 -3.41 -20.15 -30.01
C VAL A 432 -3.08 -21.27 -29.03
N ILE A 433 -2.07 -21.05 -28.19
CA ILE A 433 -1.67 -21.94 -27.10
C ILE A 433 -1.96 -21.22 -25.80
N LEU A 434 -2.90 -21.74 -25.01
CA LEU A 434 -3.22 -21.20 -23.69
C LEU A 434 -2.51 -22.06 -22.63
N LEU A 435 -1.72 -21.41 -21.77
CA LEU A 435 -1.10 -22.02 -20.60
C LEU A 435 -1.77 -21.42 -19.37
N SER A 436 -2.54 -22.22 -18.64
CA SER A 436 -3.36 -21.74 -17.53
C SER A 436 -3.51 -22.75 -16.42
N THR A 437 -3.73 -22.25 -15.21
CA THR A 437 -4.12 -23.04 -14.04
C THR A 437 -5.64 -23.19 -13.94
N ASP A 438 -6.09 -24.11 -13.08
CA ASP A 438 -7.50 -24.36 -12.74
C ASP A 438 -8.24 -23.11 -12.24
N THR A 439 -7.53 -22.18 -11.61
CA THR A 439 -8.10 -20.93 -11.09
C THR A 439 -8.25 -19.83 -12.15
N GLU A 440 -7.56 -19.96 -13.28
CA GLU A 440 -7.60 -18.95 -14.35
C GLU A 440 -8.69 -19.25 -15.36
N ILE A 441 -8.66 -20.41 -16.00
CA ILE A 441 -9.72 -20.86 -16.92
C ILE A 441 -10.63 -21.77 -16.11
N ALA A 442 -11.64 -21.20 -15.43
CA ALA A 442 -12.62 -21.92 -14.61
C ALA A 442 -13.59 -22.78 -15.48
N LYS A 443 -14.43 -23.60 -14.84
CA LYS A 443 -15.31 -24.55 -15.54
C LYS A 443 -16.21 -23.87 -16.57
N THR A 444 -16.73 -22.71 -16.20
CA THR A 444 -17.56 -21.85 -17.04
C THR A 444 -16.83 -21.36 -18.29
N GLU A 445 -15.59 -20.91 -18.15
CA GLU A 445 -14.76 -20.41 -19.24
C GLU A 445 -14.36 -21.55 -20.18
N LEU A 446 -14.02 -22.73 -19.62
CA LEU A 446 -13.72 -23.92 -20.40
C LEU A 446 -14.93 -24.38 -21.21
N GLU A 447 -16.12 -24.45 -20.60
CA GLU A 447 -17.37 -24.80 -21.28
C GLU A 447 -17.64 -23.82 -22.43
N THR A 448 -17.48 -22.51 -22.21
CA THR A 448 -17.64 -21.49 -23.25
C THR A 448 -16.67 -21.72 -24.43
N LEU A 449 -15.40 -22.03 -24.15
CA LEU A 449 -14.41 -22.34 -25.19
C LEU A 449 -14.75 -23.64 -25.95
N ARG A 450 -15.21 -24.68 -25.25
CA ARG A 450 -15.66 -25.94 -25.87
C ARG A 450 -16.87 -25.72 -26.77
N GLU A 451 -17.89 -24.99 -26.29
CA GLU A 451 -19.11 -24.65 -27.04
C GLU A 451 -18.82 -23.81 -28.29
N SER A 452 -17.85 -22.89 -28.21
CA SER A 452 -17.42 -22.09 -29.36
C SER A 452 -16.72 -22.91 -30.45
N GLY A 453 -16.34 -24.16 -30.16
CA GLY A 453 -15.56 -25.01 -31.06
C GLY A 453 -14.11 -24.55 -31.26
N ALA A 454 -13.61 -23.65 -30.42
CA ALA A 454 -12.27 -23.08 -30.52
C ALA A 454 -11.15 -24.04 -30.06
N ILE A 455 -11.49 -25.05 -29.26
CA ILE A 455 -10.52 -25.99 -28.69
C ILE A 455 -10.26 -27.15 -29.65
N ALA A 456 -9.04 -27.21 -30.18
CA ALA A 456 -8.58 -28.35 -30.95
C ALA A 456 -8.06 -29.50 -30.07
N ARG A 457 -7.33 -29.19 -28.98
CA ARG A 457 -6.71 -30.15 -28.07
C ARG A 457 -6.60 -29.57 -26.66
N GLU A 458 -6.70 -30.45 -25.66
CA GLU A 458 -6.56 -30.13 -24.24
C GLU A 458 -5.53 -31.07 -23.61
N TYR A 459 -4.63 -30.51 -22.82
CA TYR A 459 -3.59 -31.24 -22.10
C TYR A 459 -3.50 -30.74 -20.66
N LEU A 460 -3.37 -31.68 -19.72
CA LEU A 460 -3.17 -31.41 -18.30
C LEU A 460 -1.76 -31.87 -17.92
N LEU A 461 -0.99 -30.96 -17.30
CA LEU A 461 0.32 -31.26 -16.75
C LEU A 461 0.16 -31.53 -15.25
N GLU A 462 0.24 -32.79 -14.85
CA GLU A 462 0.17 -33.18 -13.44
C GLU A 462 1.57 -33.40 -12.88
N TYR A 463 1.93 -32.60 -11.88
CA TYR A 463 3.18 -32.76 -11.14
C TYR A 463 2.96 -33.70 -9.95
N ASP A 464 3.75 -34.77 -9.89
CA ASP A 464 3.83 -35.67 -8.74
C ASP A 464 4.95 -35.20 -7.80
N SER A 465 4.59 -34.79 -6.59
CA SER A 465 5.55 -34.31 -5.59
C SER A 465 6.42 -35.42 -4.99
N ASN A 466 5.95 -36.67 -4.99
CA ASN A 466 6.69 -37.81 -4.47
C ASN A 466 7.81 -38.20 -5.43
N ASP A 467 7.48 -38.33 -6.71
CA ASP A 467 8.42 -38.76 -7.76
C ASP A 467 9.16 -37.58 -8.41
N ARG A 468 8.80 -36.33 -8.07
CA ARG A 468 9.34 -35.08 -8.65
C ARG A 468 9.28 -35.06 -10.19
N GLN A 469 8.22 -35.60 -10.76
CA GLN A 469 8.03 -35.72 -12.20
C GLN A 469 6.71 -35.09 -12.65
N THR A 470 6.68 -34.58 -13.88
CA THR A 470 5.45 -34.07 -14.50
C THR A 470 5.00 -35.03 -15.59
N THR A 471 3.75 -35.48 -15.53
CA THR A 471 3.14 -36.31 -16.57
C THR A 471 2.11 -35.52 -17.37
N VAL A 472 1.99 -35.82 -18.66
CA VAL A 472 1.04 -35.17 -19.56
C VAL A 472 -0.17 -36.07 -19.74
N LYS A 473 -1.35 -35.61 -19.34
CA LYS A 473 -2.63 -36.29 -19.55
C LYS A 473 -3.47 -35.55 -20.59
N LYS A 474 -4.34 -36.28 -21.28
CA LYS A 474 -5.33 -35.69 -22.20
C LYS A 474 -6.51 -35.14 -21.38
N GLY A 475 -6.93 -33.90 -21.69
CA GLY A 475 -8.02 -33.22 -21.00
C GLY A 475 -7.55 -31.94 -20.30
N TYR A 476 -8.46 -31.31 -19.56
CA TYR A 476 -8.21 -30.17 -18.68
C TYR A 476 -8.89 -30.44 -17.33
N PHE A 477 -8.64 -29.67 -16.28
CA PHE A 477 -9.02 -29.95 -14.87
C PHE A 477 -10.45 -30.49 -14.59
N TRP A 478 -11.43 -30.33 -15.49
CA TRP A 478 -12.83 -30.82 -15.34
C TRP A 478 -13.37 -31.63 -16.51
#